data_AF-A0A9P0M1X3-F1
#
_entry.id   AF-A0A9P0M1X3-F1
#
_cell.length_a   1.000
_cell.length_b   1.000
_cell.length_c   1.000
_cell.angle_alpha   90.00
_cell.angle_beta   90.00
_cell.angle_gamma   90.00
#
_symmetry.space_group_name_H-M   'P 1'
#
loop_
_entity.id
_entity.type
_entity.pdbx_description
1 polymer ?
#
loop_
_entity_poly.entity_id
_entity_poly.type
_entity_poly.pdbx_seq_one_letter_code
_entity_poly.pdbx_strand_id
1 'polypeptide(L)'
;MWVRSWISRRLDSGFFAQLVKELHSEDMNSYANFLRMSNKDYEYLLQKVEPLITKQDTHLRLAISPSERLMLTLRFLATGDIYHSLQYLFRIPVTTISRIIPEVCEAIFTLLKTDYLQVSNFRKTA
;
A
#
# COMPACT_ATOMS: atom_id res chain seq x y z
N MET A 1 -8.45 -11.84 -24.07
CA MET A 1 -8.76 -10.99 -22.90
C MET A 1 -7.43 -10.52 -22.30
N TRP A 2 -7.22 -9.21 -22.12
CA TRP A 2 -5.91 -8.61 -21.78
C TRP A 2 -5.46 -8.79 -20.32
N VAL A 3 -6.29 -9.41 -19.48
CA VAL A 3 -6.02 -9.70 -18.06
C VAL A 3 -6.60 -11.08 -17.74
N ARG A 4 -5.96 -11.83 -16.84
CA ARG A 4 -6.45 -13.15 -16.39
C ARG A 4 -7.80 -12.99 -15.69
N SER A 5 -8.76 -13.89 -15.95
CA SER A 5 -10.15 -13.79 -15.47
C SER A 5 -10.30 -13.71 -13.95
N TRP A 6 -9.35 -14.25 -13.18
CA TRP A 6 -9.38 -14.16 -11.72
C TRP A 6 -8.83 -12.82 -11.20
N ILE A 7 -7.95 -12.15 -11.95
CA ILE A 7 -7.43 -10.81 -11.64
C ILE A 7 -8.49 -9.74 -11.93
N SER A 8 -9.33 -9.92 -12.96
CA SER A 8 -10.40 -8.97 -13.27
C SER A 8 -11.44 -8.83 -12.14
N ARG A 9 -11.58 -9.87 -11.31
CA ARG A 9 -12.44 -9.88 -10.10
C ARG A 9 -11.83 -9.16 -8.90
N ARG A 10 -10.85 -8.26 -9.08
CA ARG A 10 -10.18 -7.53 -7.98
C ARG A 10 -11.19 -6.74 -7.13
N LEU A 11 -12.12 -6.02 -7.76
CA LEU A 11 -13.06 -5.14 -7.06
C LEU A 11 -14.13 -5.92 -6.28
N ASP A 12 -14.44 -7.15 -6.70
CA ASP A 12 -15.50 -7.95 -6.08
C ASP A 12 -14.94 -8.98 -5.08
N SER A 13 -13.74 -9.51 -5.34
CA SER A 13 -13.18 -10.68 -4.64
C SER A 13 -11.71 -10.52 -4.25
N GLY A 14 -11.14 -9.32 -4.37
CA GLY A 14 -9.80 -9.03 -3.87
C GLY A 14 -9.79 -8.89 -2.35
N PHE A 15 -8.64 -9.17 -1.73
CA PHE A 15 -8.44 -9.00 -0.28
C PHE A 15 -8.88 -7.61 0.22
N PHE A 16 -8.55 -6.56 -0.52
CA PHE A 16 -8.94 -5.18 -0.19
C PHE A 16 -10.46 -4.95 -0.19
N ALA A 17 -11.18 -5.59 -1.11
CA ALA A 17 -12.61 -5.37 -1.28
C ALA A 17 -13.45 -6.11 -0.24
N GLN A 18 -12.97 -7.26 0.25
CA GLN A 18 -13.68 -8.15 1.18
C GLN A 18 -13.05 -8.14 2.57
N LEU A 19 -11.94 -8.88 2.72
CA LEU A 19 -11.38 -9.21 4.04
C LEU A 19 -10.88 -7.99 4.82
N VAL A 20 -10.42 -6.94 4.15
CA VAL A 20 -10.04 -5.68 4.81
C VAL A 20 -11.24 -5.03 5.50
N LYS A 21 -12.42 -5.05 4.87
CA LYS A 21 -13.62 -4.45 5.46
C LYS A 21 -14.09 -5.26 6.66
N GLU A 22 -14.11 -6.59 6.52
CA GLU A 22 -14.44 -7.53 7.60
C GLU A 22 -13.51 -7.35 8.80
N LEU A 23 -12.19 -7.36 8.58
CA LEU A 23 -11.21 -7.15 9.64
C LEU A 23 -11.37 -5.78 10.31
N HIS A 24 -11.61 -4.73 9.53
CA HIS A 24 -11.80 -3.40 10.09
C HIS A 24 -13.09 -3.27 10.91
N SER A 25 -14.17 -3.97 10.57
CA SER A 25 -15.42 -3.93 11.34
C SER A 25 -15.47 -4.91 12.51
N GLU A 26 -14.87 -6.09 12.37
CA GLU A 26 -15.06 -7.22 13.29
C GLU A 26 -13.87 -7.46 14.22
N ASP A 27 -12.63 -7.23 13.75
CA ASP A 27 -11.41 -7.51 14.52
C ASP A 27 -10.28 -6.52 14.21
N MET A 28 -10.33 -5.39 14.92
CA MET A 28 -9.31 -4.34 14.83
C MET A 28 -7.91 -4.79 15.24
N ASN A 29 -7.79 -5.81 16.10
CA ASN A 29 -6.47 -6.32 16.50
C ASN A 29 -5.83 -7.10 15.35
N SER A 30 -6.61 -7.95 14.68
CA SER A 30 -6.15 -8.66 13.49
C SER A 30 -5.86 -7.71 12.33
N TYR A 31 -6.65 -6.66 12.16
CA TYR A 31 -6.37 -5.58 11.20
C TYR A 31 -5.02 -4.91 11.48
N ALA A 32 -4.78 -4.50 12.75
CA ALA A 32 -3.52 -3.87 13.14
C ALA A 32 -2.32 -4.81 13.00
N ASN A 33 -2.49 -6.10 13.33
CA ASN A 33 -1.46 -7.12 13.12
C ASN A 33 -1.14 -7.34 11.65
N PHE A 34 -2.16 -7.30 10.77
CA PHE A 34 -1.98 -7.45 9.33
C PHE A 34 -1.08 -6.35 8.75
N LEU A 35 -1.29 -5.10 9.17
CA LEU A 35 -0.53 -3.92 8.75
C LEU A 35 0.73 -3.65 9.57
N ARG A 36 0.89 -4.29 10.74
CA ARG A 36 1.88 -3.95 11.78
C ARG A 36 1.80 -2.47 12.20
N MET A 37 0.60 -1.91 12.18
CA MET A 37 0.33 -0.49 12.42
C MET A 37 -1.08 -0.32 12.96
N SER A 38 -1.30 0.69 13.82
CA SER A 38 -2.65 1.01 14.27
C SER A 38 -3.49 1.59 13.13
N ASN A 39 -4.80 1.42 13.15
CA ASN A 39 -5.67 2.01 12.13
C ASN A 39 -5.61 3.55 12.13
N LYS A 40 -5.44 4.18 13.30
CA LYS A 40 -5.26 5.64 13.39
C LYS A 40 -4.01 6.12 12.65
N ASP A 41 -2.89 5.42 12.85
CA ASP A 41 -1.64 5.76 12.15
C ASP A 41 -1.74 5.47 10.66
N TYR A 42 -2.47 4.41 10.28
CA TYR A 42 -2.74 4.09 8.88
C TYR A 42 -3.53 5.20 8.19
N GLU A 43 -4.62 5.68 8.80
CA GLU A 43 -5.44 6.78 8.25
C GLU A 43 -4.64 8.08 8.13
N TYR A 44 -3.87 8.41 9.17
CA TYR A 44 -2.96 9.56 9.14
C TYR A 44 -1.95 9.47 7.99
N LEU A 45 -1.32 8.31 7.83
CA LEU A 45 -0.34 8.08 6.76
C LEU A 45 -1.01 8.12 5.39
N LEU A 46 -2.19 7.52 5.24
CA LEU A 46 -2.96 7.53 4.02
C LEU A 46 -3.28 8.95 3.58
N GLN A 47 -3.78 9.79 4.49
CA GLN A 47 -4.11 11.18 4.19
C GLN A 47 -2.89 11.98 3.69
N LYS A 48 -1.69 11.73 4.26
CA LYS A 48 -0.45 12.37 3.81
C LYS A 48 0.03 11.86 2.45
N VAL A 49 -0.05 10.56 2.21
CA VAL A 49 0.52 9.90 1.03
C VAL A 49 -0.40 9.96 -0.18
N GLU A 50 -1.72 9.99 0.03
CA GLU A 50 -2.75 9.96 -1.02
C GLU A 50 -2.51 10.93 -2.19
N PRO A 51 -2.16 12.21 -1.98
CA PRO A 51 -1.90 13.14 -3.08
C PRO A 51 -0.74 12.71 -4.00
N LEU A 52 0.23 11.94 -3.49
CA LEU A 52 1.42 11.51 -4.22
C LEU A 52 1.22 10.21 -4.99
N ILE A 53 0.31 9.34 -4.53
CA ILE A 53 0.14 7.97 -5.06
C ILE A 53 -1.17 7.77 -5.82
N THR A 54 -2.04 8.80 -5.87
CA THR A 54 -3.28 8.77 -6.63
C THR A 54 -3.00 8.66 -8.12
N LYS A 55 -3.72 7.76 -8.79
CA LYS A 55 -3.69 7.58 -10.25
C LYS A 55 -5.08 7.83 -10.82
N GLN A 56 -5.12 8.31 -12.06
CA GLN A 56 -6.35 8.54 -12.78
C GLN A 56 -6.91 7.23 -13.33
N ASP A 57 -8.24 7.13 -13.33
CA ASP A 57 -8.95 6.08 -14.04
C ASP A 57 -8.75 6.24 -15.55
N THR A 58 -8.76 5.11 -16.25
CA THR A 58 -8.73 5.09 -17.71
C THR A 58 -9.99 4.40 -18.23
N HIS A 59 -10.36 4.67 -19.49
CA HIS A 59 -11.53 4.03 -20.12
C HIS A 59 -11.47 2.49 -20.12
N LEU A 60 -10.26 1.91 -20.04
CA LEU A 60 -10.05 0.46 -20.09
C LEU A 60 -9.91 -0.18 -18.70
N ARG A 61 -9.51 0.59 -17.69
CA ARG A 61 -9.20 0.06 -16.36
C ARG A 61 -9.28 1.15 -15.29
N LEU A 62 -10.02 0.82 -14.23
CA LEU A 62 -10.02 1.58 -12.98
C LEU A 62 -8.66 1.49 -12.29
N ALA A 63 -8.20 2.62 -11.80
CA ALA A 63 -7.01 2.75 -11.00
C ALA A 63 -7.11 1.88 -9.74
N ILE A 64 -5.94 1.53 -9.21
CA ILE A 64 -5.82 0.91 -7.89
C ILE A 64 -5.85 2.07 -6.90
N SER A 65 -6.77 2.02 -5.93
CA SER A 65 -7.00 3.14 -5.02
C SER A 65 -5.74 3.44 -4.19
N PRO A 66 -5.54 4.69 -3.74
CA PRO A 66 -4.42 5.06 -2.86
C PRO A 66 -4.34 4.16 -1.62
N SER A 67 -5.48 3.88 -0.99
CA SER A 67 -5.60 3.00 0.17
C SER A 67 -5.14 1.56 -0.15
N GLU A 68 -5.56 0.99 -1.29
CA GLU A 68 -5.15 -0.35 -1.68
C GLU A 68 -3.64 -0.43 -2.00
N ARG A 69 -3.10 0.61 -2.66
CA ARG A 69 -1.66 0.73 -2.94
C ARG A 69 -0.84 0.82 -1.66
N LEU A 70 -1.29 1.63 -0.70
CA LEU A 70 -0.62 1.81 0.58
C LEU A 70 -0.64 0.51 1.39
N MET A 71 -1.80 -0.12 1.54
CA MET A 71 -1.95 -1.36 2.29
C MET A 71 -1.16 -2.53 1.68
N LEU A 72 -1.14 -2.64 0.35
CA LEU A 72 -0.28 -3.61 -0.33
C LEU A 72 1.20 -3.40 0.01
N THR A 73 1.64 -2.15 0.04
CA THR A 73 3.03 -1.80 0.35
C THR A 73 3.35 -2.03 1.82
N LEU A 74 2.48 -1.63 2.74
CA LEU A 74 2.64 -1.88 4.17
C LEU A 74 2.68 -3.38 4.47
N ARG A 75 1.83 -4.18 3.81
CA ARG A 75 1.88 -5.63 3.96
C ARG A 75 3.21 -6.20 3.51
N PHE A 76 3.72 -5.75 2.36
CA PHE A 76 5.04 -6.14 1.87
C PHE A 76 6.14 -5.78 2.89
N LEU A 77 6.15 -4.55 3.41
CA LEU A 77 7.13 -4.10 4.40
C LEU A 77 7.02 -4.85 5.74
N ALA A 78 5.81 -5.19 6.16
CA ALA A 78 5.54 -5.88 7.41
C ALA A 78 6.01 -7.34 7.42
N THR A 79 6.00 -8.03 6.27
CA THR A 79 6.28 -9.47 6.21
C THR A 79 7.45 -9.86 5.32
N GLY A 80 7.93 -8.97 4.44
CA GLY A 80 8.94 -9.31 3.43
C GLY A 80 8.45 -10.33 2.39
N ASP A 81 7.15 -10.36 2.11
CA ASP A 81 6.54 -11.36 1.22
C ASP A 81 6.96 -11.16 -0.24
N ILE A 82 6.95 -12.23 -1.04
CA ILE A 82 7.26 -12.17 -2.46
C ILE A 82 6.08 -11.59 -3.26
N TYR A 83 6.38 -10.90 -4.37
CA TYR A 83 5.35 -10.26 -5.19
C TYR A 83 4.30 -11.23 -5.74
N HIS A 84 4.67 -12.48 -6.00
CA HIS A 84 3.74 -13.50 -6.48
C HIS A 84 2.65 -13.82 -5.43
N SER A 85 3.02 -13.92 -4.16
CA SER A 85 2.07 -14.15 -3.06
C SER A 85 1.09 -12.96 -2.95
N LEU A 86 1.63 -11.74 -2.95
CA LEU A 86 0.82 -10.51 -2.93
C LEU A 86 -0.10 -10.40 -4.15
N GLN A 87 0.33 -10.87 -5.32
CA GLN A 87 -0.51 -10.90 -6.51
C GLN A 87 -1.75 -11.77 -6.30
N TYR A 88 -1.63 -12.92 -5.65
CA TYR A 88 -2.78 -13.80 -5.38
C TYR A 88 -3.72 -13.17 -4.34
N LEU A 89 -3.16 -12.57 -3.30
CA LEU A 89 -3.91 -11.93 -2.22
C LEU A 89 -4.69 -10.70 -2.71
N PHE A 90 -4.01 -9.74 -3.33
CA PHE A 90 -4.61 -8.48 -3.77
C PHE A 90 -5.21 -8.54 -5.18
N ARG A 91 -4.98 -9.63 -5.93
CA ARG A 91 -5.39 -9.74 -7.34
C ARG A 91 -4.84 -8.61 -8.20
N ILE A 92 -3.57 -8.26 -7.97
CA ILE A 92 -2.84 -7.25 -8.74
C ILE A 92 -1.66 -7.94 -9.44
N PRO A 93 -1.43 -7.75 -10.75
CA PRO A 93 -0.31 -8.36 -11.45
C PRO A 93 1.05 -7.99 -10.83
N VAL A 94 1.99 -8.93 -10.77
CA VAL A 94 3.36 -8.70 -10.25
C VAL A 94 4.03 -7.48 -10.89
N THR A 95 3.86 -7.28 -12.19
CA THR A 95 4.42 -6.13 -12.92
C THR A 95 3.87 -4.78 -12.44
N THR A 96 2.66 -4.77 -11.90
CA THR A 96 2.06 -3.57 -11.30
C THR A 96 2.53 -3.42 -9.86
N ILE A 97 2.60 -4.51 -9.10
CA ILE A 97 3.13 -4.55 -7.73
C ILE A 97 4.55 -4.00 -7.66
N SER A 98 5.42 -4.45 -8.57
CA SER A 98 6.83 -4.02 -8.63
C SER A 98 7.01 -2.53 -8.92
N ARG A 99 5.97 -1.85 -9.41
CA ARG A 99 5.94 -0.39 -9.61
C ARG A 99 5.31 0.34 -8.42
N ILE A 100 4.24 -0.22 -7.86
CA ILE A 100 3.52 0.36 -6.72
C ILE A 100 4.43 0.45 -5.51
N ILE A 101 5.12 -0.64 -5.14
CA ILE A 101 5.88 -0.69 -3.89
C ILE A 101 6.97 0.39 -3.82
N PRO A 102 7.87 0.53 -4.81
CA PRO A 102 8.87 1.61 -4.78
C PRO A 102 8.24 3.01 -4.80
N GLU A 103 7.19 3.21 -5.58
CA GLU A 103 6.50 4.51 -5.69
C GLU A 103 5.91 4.94 -4.34
N VAL A 104 5.26 4.02 -3.62
CA VAL A 104 4.68 4.28 -2.31
C VAL A 104 5.78 4.46 -1.25
N CYS A 105 6.84 3.65 -1.28
CA CYS A 105 7.99 3.81 -0.39
C CYS A 105 8.65 5.19 -0.54
N GLU A 106 8.84 5.65 -1.78
CA GLU A 106 9.41 6.98 -2.07
C GLU A 106 8.50 8.10 -1.55
N ALA A 107 7.18 7.96 -1.72
CA ALA A 107 6.21 8.91 -1.19
C ALA A 107 6.26 8.98 0.35
N ILE A 108 6.25 7.82 1.02
CA ILE A 108 6.39 7.73 2.48
C ILE A 108 7.69 8.37 2.95
N PHE A 109 8.82 8.02 2.32
CA PHE A 109 10.12 8.57 2.66
C PHE A 109 10.15 10.09 2.51
N THR A 110 9.66 10.61 1.38
CA THR A 110 9.63 12.05 1.11
C THR A 110 8.81 12.83 2.12
N LEU A 111 7.70 12.27 2.61
CA LEU A 111 6.82 12.91 3.58
C LEU A 111 7.36 12.82 5.02
N LEU A 112 7.92 11.67 5.41
CA LEU A 112 8.33 11.43 6.79
C LEU A 112 9.77 11.87 7.08
N LYS A 113 10.64 12.00 6.07
CA LYS A 113 12.04 12.38 6.29
C LYS A 113 12.20 13.71 7.04
N THR A 114 11.36 14.69 6.74
CA THR A 114 11.46 16.02 7.35
C THR A 114 11.08 15.99 8.82
N ASP A 115 10.09 15.17 9.18
CA ASP A 115 9.54 15.11 10.54
C ASP A 115 10.37 14.17 11.44
N TYR A 116 10.92 13.08 10.89
CA TYR A 116 11.48 11.97 11.68
C TYR A 116 12.97 11.66 11.44
N LEU A 117 13.56 12.08 10.31
CA LEU A 117 15.00 11.88 10.05
C LEU A 117 15.77 13.15 10.44
N GLN A 118 16.17 13.23 11.71
CA GLN A 118 17.15 14.23 12.14
C GLN A 118 18.56 13.81 11.72
N VAL A 119 19.06 14.43 10.65
CA VAL A 119 20.48 14.30 10.31
C VAL A 119 21.25 15.25 11.21
N SER A 120 22.04 14.70 12.13
CA SER A 120 23.01 15.49 12.89
C SER A 120 23.98 16.14 11.89
N ASN A 121 23.95 17.48 11.83
CA ASN A 121 24.91 18.26 11.05
C ASN A 121 26.30 18.05 11.65
N PHE A 122 27.01 17.01 11.22
CA PHE A 122 28.43 16.88 11.48
C PHE A 122 29.14 17.99 10.69
N ARG A 123 29.34 19.13 11.36
CA ARG A 123 30.28 20.15 10.91
C ARG A 123 31.62 19.45 10.72
N LYS A 124 32.07 19.29 9.48
CA LYS A 124 33.45 18.91 9.19
C LYS A 124 34.33 20.06 9.65
N THR A 125 34.83 19.98 10.88
CA THR A 125 36.00 20.75 11.31
C THR A 125 37.24 20.00 10.84
N ALA A 126 37.79 20.44 9.71
CA ALA A 126 39.20 20.32 9.36
C ALA A 126 39.49 21.36 8.27
#